data_AF-A0A2W4J378-F1
#
_entry.id   AF-A0A2W4J378-F1
#
_cell.length_a   1.000
_cell.length_b   1.000
_cell.length_c   1.000
_cell.angle_alpha   90.00
_cell.angle_beta   90.00
_cell.angle_gamma   90.00
#
_symmetry.space_group_name_H-M   'P 1'
#
loop_
_entity.id
_entity.type
_entity.pdbx_description
1 polymer ?
#
loop_
_entity_poly.entity_id
_entity_poly.type
_entity_poly.pdbx_seq_one_letter_code
_entity_poly.pdbx_strand_id
1 'polypeptide(L)'
;MRVVGRIALVLVLAIAQGAWAQIRLEGVDLSGGEDEAAQQKEEESAGSLGLDLREGPEVPDEVDVRMRAATRLFEERNYEAAALGFWEIIQDPKAASAHSRAEYMLGKSLYRLGMYHSALAIFKRILERGESDRFFATSLEWLFFIAHKTTNQTVVLDEIARFAGVAFPERYQDEYRYLLAKYNFVRGRALMDAHAVQGGTTTAYADAAQQSLEEARRLVAMIGAGSPFYPKAKYLEGLALYATGKPALAVESFKDVVRATNPRREDTIFDPKLRELAFMQLGRIHYEHRQNRYANFYYSRIVRGSDQWLASLFESAWAYFRLGEDEKALGNLLTLRSPFFKDEYYPEAMLLEAVIYYENCRYPEARRAVESFLERYGPLHRALTKLLERELPSPQAYWDALAGLEEGEENELLARIVRMALSDQELRHLSDSIAELEAEVKSISQRREIFRFSGLARHLIAELEEQRRALAVKAGHHTKRKLEREARELGQLNYRALAIKAEISSREKEALQASLEKGESVTVVRPYRYSTAVDDEHVYWPYEGEFWRDELGSYEYTLTRGCKEK
;
A
#
# COMPACT_ATOMS: atom_id res chain seq x y z
N MET A 1 40.33 5.08 24.68
CA MET A 1 39.37 4.05 24.23
C MET A 1 37.89 4.42 24.44
N ARG A 2 37.52 5.26 25.43
CA ARG A 2 36.12 5.75 25.63
C ARG A 2 35.45 6.44 24.42
N VAL A 3 36.23 7.04 23.54
CA VAL A 3 35.74 7.78 22.36
C VAL A 3 35.47 6.87 21.16
N VAL A 4 36.19 5.74 21.05
CA VAL A 4 36.10 4.84 19.87
C VAL A 4 34.84 3.99 19.90
N GLY A 5 34.42 3.50 21.09
CA GLY A 5 33.18 2.71 21.24
C GLY A 5 31.90 3.54 21.06
N ARG A 6 31.89 4.80 21.53
CA ARG A 6 30.78 5.74 21.26
C ARG A 6 30.66 6.07 19.77
N ILE A 7 31.78 6.24 19.07
CA ILE A 7 31.77 6.51 17.62
C ILE A 7 31.26 5.30 16.83
N ALA A 8 31.61 4.07 17.21
CA ALA A 8 31.14 2.86 16.53
C ALA A 8 29.62 2.63 16.69
N LEU A 9 29.08 2.78 17.90
CA LEU A 9 27.62 2.63 18.13
C LEU A 9 26.83 3.78 17.50
N VAL A 10 27.34 5.02 17.56
CA VAL A 10 26.74 6.18 16.89
C VAL A 10 26.81 6.04 15.37
N LEU A 11 27.84 5.43 14.78
CA LEU A 11 27.88 5.11 13.34
C LEU A 11 26.86 4.02 12.98
N VAL A 12 26.77 2.97 13.79
CA VAL A 12 25.81 1.87 13.60
C VAL A 12 24.35 2.35 13.73
N LEU A 13 24.09 3.32 14.61
CA LEU A 13 22.80 3.99 14.80
C LEU A 13 22.52 5.09 13.76
N ALA A 14 23.52 5.83 13.29
CA ALA A 14 23.35 6.88 12.28
C ALA A 14 22.89 6.31 10.93
N ILE A 15 23.30 5.08 10.60
CA ILE A 15 22.86 4.37 9.39
C ILE A 15 21.38 3.91 9.52
N ALA A 16 20.86 3.72 10.73
CA ALA A 16 19.43 3.46 10.96
C ALA A 16 18.54 4.68 10.65
N GLN A 17 19.08 5.90 10.73
CA GLN A 17 18.30 7.13 10.60
C GLN A 17 17.89 7.47 9.16
N GLY A 18 18.59 6.94 8.15
CA GLY A 18 18.41 7.34 6.75
C GLY A 18 17.40 6.54 5.94
N ALA A 19 17.14 5.28 6.30
CA ALA A 19 16.35 4.36 5.45
C ALA A 19 14.83 4.41 5.71
N TRP A 20 14.38 4.75 6.92
CA TRP A 20 12.98 4.62 7.33
C TRP A 20 12.22 5.95 7.44
N ALA A 21 12.96 7.06 7.50
CA ALA A 21 12.39 8.41 7.46
C ALA A 21 11.98 8.86 6.05
N GLN A 22 12.33 8.07 5.02
CA GLN A 22 11.83 8.32 3.68
C GLN A 22 10.32 8.15 3.68
N ILE A 23 9.61 9.14 3.15
CA ILE A 23 8.21 8.98 2.79
C ILE A 23 8.06 7.67 2.01
N ARG A 24 7.18 6.80 2.50
CA ARG A 24 6.75 5.65 1.71
C ARG A 24 5.99 6.18 0.50
N LEU A 25 6.64 6.11 -0.67
CA LEU A 25 5.99 6.25 -1.97
C LEU A 25 5.16 5.00 -2.32
N GLU A 26 5.31 3.94 -1.51
CA GLU A 26 4.43 2.77 -1.47
C GLU A 26 3.06 3.19 -0.91
N GLY A 27 1.98 2.72 -1.53
CA GLY A 27 0.64 2.87 -0.94
C GLY A 27 -0.24 4.02 -1.39
N VAL A 28 -0.17 4.43 -2.66
CA VAL A 28 -1.20 5.29 -3.28
C VAL A 28 -2.46 4.47 -3.57
N ASP A 29 -2.98 3.79 -2.55
CA ASP A 29 -4.34 3.27 -2.61
C ASP A 29 -5.29 4.31 -2.05
N LEU A 30 -5.75 5.12 -2.97
CA LEU A 30 -6.76 6.15 -2.76
C LEU A 30 -8.11 5.69 -3.33
N SER A 31 -8.27 4.39 -3.63
CA SER A 31 -9.52 3.82 -4.14
C SER A 31 -10.60 3.78 -3.05
N GLY A 32 -10.20 3.51 -1.79
CA GLY A 32 -11.10 3.48 -0.65
C GLY A 32 -11.47 4.87 -0.14
N GLY A 33 -12.58 5.42 -0.60
CA GLY A 33 -13.18 6.65 -0.05
C GLY A 33 -14.41 7.15 -0.80
N GLU A 34 -15.05 6.29 -1.60
CA GLU A 34 -16.28 6.66 -2.31
C GLU A 34 -17.47 6.44 -1.38
N ASP A 35 -18.23 7.51 -1.11
CA ASP A 35 -19.48 7.43 -0.36
C ASP A 35 -20.43 6.41 -1.02
N GLU A 36 -21.05 5.53 -0.23
CA GLU A 36 -22.06 4.57 -0.70
C GLU A 36 -23.22 5.26 -1.47
N ALA A 37 -23.48 6.54 -1.17
CA ALA A 37 -24.45 7.38 -1.87
C ALA A 37 -24.02 7.83 -3.29
N ALA A 38 -22.71 7.94 -3.55
CA ALA A 38 -22.17 8.19 -4.89
C ALA A 38 -22.30 6.92 -5.76
N GLN A 39 -22.01 5.75 -5.18
CA GLN A 39 -22.14 4.46 -5.86
C GLN A 39 -23.59 4.16 -6.30
N GLN A 40 -24.60 4.51 -5.48
CA GLN A 40 -26.02 4.35 -5.84
C GLN A 40 -26.47 5.29 -6.97
N LYS A 41 -26.04 6.57 -6.96
CA LYS A 41 -26.34 7.52 -8.06
C LYS A 41 -25.63 7.13 -9.36
N GLU A 42 -24.46 6.51 -9.27
CA GLU A 42 -23.72 6.01 -10.42
C GLU A 42 -24.35 4.78 -11.05
N GLU A 43 -24.94 3.88 -10.26
CA GLU A 43 -25.71 2.74 -10.81
C GLU A 43 -26.95 3.19 -11.61
N GLU A 44 -27.63 4.24 -11.15
CA GLU A 44 -28.72 4.89 -11.91
C GLU A 44 -28.18 5.61 -13.17
N SER A 45 -27.06 6.33 -13.06
CA SER A 45 -26.43 7.05 -14.19
C SER A 45 -25.86 6.10 -15.26
N ALA A 46 -25.25 4.98 -14.87
CA ALA A 46 -24.80 3.93 -15.77
C ALA A 46 -26.00 3.24 -16.47
N GLY A 47 -27.17 3.27 -15.84
CA GLY A 47 -28.45 2.84 -16.42
C GLY A 47 -29.04 3.87 -17.39
N SER A 48 -28.83 5.16 -17.14
CA SER A 48 -29.40 6.28 -17.90
C SER A 48 -28.48 6.85 -19.00
N LEU A 49 -27.23 6.37 -19.11
CA LEU A 49 -26.31 6.74 -20.19
C LEU A 49 -26.83 6.23 -21.54
N GLY A 50 -27.69 7.07 -22.13
CA GLY A 50 -28.02 7.23 -23.54
C GLY A 50 -28.41 5.97 -24.29
N LEU A 51 -29.68 5.56 -24.17
CA LEU A 51 -30.34 4.70 -25.16
C LEU A 51 -31.22 5.56 -26.09
N ASP A 52 -30.66 6.62 -26.65
CA ASP A 52 -31.35 7.41 -27.69
C ASP A 52 -31.02 6.84 -29.07
N LEU A 53 -31.83 5.86 -29.47
CA LEU A 53 -31.83 5.29 -30.82
C LEU A 53 -33.27 5.22 -31.33
N ARG A 54 -33.80 6.37 -31.78
CA ARG A 54 -34.97 6.39 -32.67
C ARG A 54 -34.47 6.36 -34.11
N GLU A 55 -34.47 5.16 -34.71
CA GLU A 55 -34.37 5.01 -36.16
C GLU A 55 -35.78 4.85 -36.75
N GLY A 56 -36.05 5.60 -37.82
CA GLY A 56 -37.31 5.61 -38.56
C GLY A 56 -37.58 4.32 -39.35
N PRO A 57 -38.74 4.21 -40.01
CA PRO A 57 -39.20 2.94 -40.56
C PRO A 57 -38.57 2.68 -41.93
N GLU A 58 -37.53 1.85 -41.98
CA GLU A 58 -37.13 1.09 -43.15
C GLU A 58 -37.21 -0.41 -42.85
N VAL A 59 -37.43 -1.23 -43.89
CA VAL A 59 -37.66 -2.67 -43.78
C VAL A 59 -36.50 -3.33 -43.04
N PRO A 60 -36.74 -4.13 -41.97
CA PRO A 60 -35.65 -4.64 -41.12
C PRO A 60 -34.65 -5.52 -41.88
N ASP A 61 -33.37 -5.16 -41.82
CA ASP A 61 -32.27 -6.09 -42.08
C ASP A 61 -32.31 -7.22 -41.03
N GLU A 62 -31.90 -8.44 -41.40
CA GLU A 62 -31.86 -9.60 -40.51
C GLU A 62 -30.97 -9.32 -39.29
N VAL A 63 -29.90 -8.54 -39.48
CA VAL A 63 -28.98 -8.10 -38.42
C VAL A 63 -29.69 -7.19 -37.41
N ASP A 64 -30.53 -6.26 -37.87
CA ASP A 64 -31.28 -5.34 -37.00
C ASP A 64 -32.35 -6.05 -36.16
N VAL A 65 -32.92 -7.13 -36.69
CA VAL A 65 -33.87 -7.97 -35.93
C VAL A 65 -33.14 -8.69 -34.79
N ARG A 66 -31.99 -9.33 -35.07
CA ARG A 66 -31.16 -9.97 -34.04
C ARG A 66 -30.70 -8.96 -32.99
N MET A 67 -30.29 -7.77 -33.43
CA MET A 67 -29.82 -6.71 -32.53
C MET A 67 -30.92 -6.20 -31.59
N ARG A 68 -32.14 -5.99 -32.11
CA ARG A 68 -33.30 -5.62 -31.28
C ARG A 68 -33.71 -6.72 -30.32
N ALA A 69 -33.64 -7.98 -30.73
CA ALA A 69 -33.92 -9.11 -29.84
C ALA A 69 -32.94 -9.17 -28.66
N ALA A 70 -31.63 -9.06 -28.92
CA ALA A 70 -30.61 -9.01 -27.88
C ALA A 70 -30.76 -7.78 -26.96
N THR A 71 -31.10 -6.62 -27.53
CA THR A 71 -31.36 -5.39 -26.76
C THR A 71 -32.57 -5.55 -25.84
N ARG A 72 -33.65 -6.18 -26.28
CA ARG A 72 -34.81 -6.47 -25.43
C ARG A 72 -34.45 -7.35 -24.24
N LEU A 73 -33.64 -8.39 -24.46
CA LEU A 73 -33.16 -9.26 -23.37
C LEU A 73 -32.36 -8.46 -22.34
N PHE A 74 -31.57 -7.48 -22.78
CA PHE A 74 -30.85 -6.57 -21.88
C PHE A 74 -31.81 -5.70 -21.06
N GLU A 75 -32.83 -5.12 -21.69
CA GLU A 75 -33.87 -4.31 -21.03
C GLU A 75 -34.68 -5.12 -20.01
N GLU A 76 -34.94 -6.39 -20.30
CA GLU A 76 -35.58 -7.36 -19.40
C GLU A 76 -34.66 -7.85 -18.27
N ARG A 77 -33.45 -7.29 -18.15
CA ARG A 77 -32.40 -7.66 -17.18
C ARG A 77 -31.90 -9.09 -17.33
N ASN A 78 -32.17 -9.74 -18.46
CA ASN A 78 -31.61 -11.05 -18.80
C ASN A 78 -30.24 -10.87 -19.46
N TYR A 79 -29.29 -10.36 -18.69
CA TYR A 79 -27.97 -9.96 -19.18
C TYR A 79 -27.15 -11.14 -19.73
N GLU A 80 -27.34 -12.35 -19.23
CA GLU A 80 -26.66 -13.55 -19.76
C GLU A 80 -27.11 -13.84 -21.20
N ALA A 81 -28.42 -13.89 -21.44
CA ALA A 81 -28.96 -14.15 -22.78
C ALA A 81 -28.65 -12.99 -23.74
N ALA A 82 -28.71 -11.75 -23.25
CA ALA A 82 -28.32 -10.58 -24.03
C ALA A 82 -26.85 -10.65 -24.46
N ALA A 83 -25.93 -10.96 -23.54
CA ALA A 83 -24.50 -11.11 -23.83
C ALA A 83 -24.24 -12.18 -24.91
N LEU A 84 -24.92 -13.32 -24.83
CA LEU A 84 -24.82 -14.37 -25.87
C LEU A 84 -25.33 -13.88 -27.22
N GLY A 85 -26.48 -13.18 -27.26
CA GLY A 85 -27.03 -12.64 -28.50
C GLY A 85 -26.11 -11.59 -29.15
N PHE A 86 -25.52 -10.69 -28.36
CA PHE A 86 -24.53 -9.73 -28.88
C PHE A 86 -23.26 -10.42 -29.36
N TRP A 87 -22.78 -11.44 -28.64
CA TRP A 87 -21.63 -12.23 -29.06
C TRP A 87 -21.86 -12.92 -30.41
N GLU A 88 -23.03 -13.51 -30.63
CA GLU A 88 -23.37 -14.14 -31.92
C GLU A 88 -23.32 -13.14 -33.09
N ILE A 89 -23.78 -11.89 -32.87
CA ILE A 89 -23.71 -10.82 -33.89
C ILE A 89 -22.24 -10.46 -34.19
N ILE A 90 -21.40 -10.36 -33.16
CA ILE A 90 -19.97 -10.06 -33.31
C ILE A 90 -19.24 -11.16 -34.09
N GLN A 91 -19.64 -12.43 -33.92
CA GLN A 91 -19.03 -13.55 -34.62
C GLN A 91 -19.46 -13.68 -36.09
N ASP A 92 -20.55 -13.02 -36.51
CA ASP A 92 -21.03 -13.06 -37.90
C ASP A 92 -20.32 -11.99 -38.75
N PRO A 93 -19.45 -12.37 -39.71
CA PRO A 93 -18.74 -11.40 -40.55
C PRO A 93 -19.67 -10.56 -41.43
N LYS A 94 -20.89 -11.05 -41.71
CA LYS A 94 -21.89 -10.32 -42.51
C LYS A 94 -22.54 -9.19 -41.72
N ALA A 95 -22.45 -9.23 -40.39
CA ALA A 95 -23.00 -8.21 -39.49
C ALA A 95 -21.98 -7.12 -39.11
N ALA A 96 -20.94 -6.92 -39.93
CA ALA A 96 -19.85 -5.97 -39.64
C ALA A 96 -20.32 -4.55 -39.30
N SER A 97 -21.40 -4.08 -39.93
CA SER A 97 -22.02 -2.77 -39.64
C SER A 97 -22.56 -2.65 -38.21
N ALA A 98 -22.95 -3.77 -37.58
CA ALA A 98 -23.51 -3.82 -36.23
C ALA A 98 -22.47 -4.21 -35.16
N HIS A 99 -21.24 -4.60 -35.54
CA HIS A 99 -20.22 -5.09 -34.61
C HIS A 99 -19.91 -4.10 -33.48
N SER A 100 -19.63 -2.83 -33.79
CA SER A 100 -19.33 -1.83 -32.75
C SER A 100 -20.49 -1.68 -31.75
N ARG A 101 -21.74 -1.69 -32.22
CA ARG A 101 -22.93 -1.58 -31.36
C ARG A 101 -23.13 -2.84 -30.52
N ALA A 102 -22.90 -4.02 -31.10
CA ALA A 102 -22.99 -5.29 -30.40
C ALA A 102 -21.90 -5.42 -29.33
N GLU A 103 -20.66 -5.02 -29.61
CA GLU A 103 -19.57 -4.99 -28.62
C GLU A 103 -19.88 -4.03 -27.48
N TYR A 104 -20.34 -2.83 -27.79
CA TYR A 104 -20.70 -1.86 -26.76
C TYR A 104 -21.78 -2.43 -25.80
N MET A 105 -22.83 -3.04 -26.37
CA MET A 105 -23.89 -3.64 -25.57
C MET A 105 -23.44 -4.92 -24.85
N LEU A 106 -22.51 -5.68 -25.42
CA LEU A 106 -21.87 -6.82 -24.76
C LEU A 106 -21.09 -6.36 -23.52
N GLY A 107 -20.25 -5.32 -23.65
CA GLY A 107 -19.51 -4.73 -22.52
C GLY A 107 -20.45 -4.28 -21.40
N LYS A 108 -21.56 -3.61 -21.74
CA LYS A 108 -22.61 -3.25 -20.78
C LYS A 108 -23.24 -4.46 -20.10
N SER A 109 -23.52 -5.51 -20.86
CA SER A 109 -24.11 -6.75 -20.34
C SER A 109 -23.16 -7.43 -19.34
N LEU A 110 -21.87 -7.53 -19.68
CA LEU A 110 -20.83 -8.09 -18.82
C LEU A 110 -20.64 -7.28 -17.54
N TYR A 111 -20.64 -5.95 -17.63
CA TYR A 111 -20.59 -5.07 -16.47
C TYR A 111 -21.77 -5.34 -15.52
N ARG A 112 -22.99 -5.45 -16.06
CA ARG A 112 -24.21 -5.75 -15.27
C ARG A 112 -24.20 -7.16 -14.67
N LEU A 113 -23.43 -8.08 -15.24
CA LEU A 113 -23.20 -9.41 -14.70
C LEU A 113 -22.12 -9.43 -13.59
N GLY A 114 -21.50 -8.30 -13.27
CA GLY A 114 -20.39 -8.18 -12.32
C GLY A 114 -19.04 -8.64 -12.88
N MET A 115 -18.94 -8.80 -14.21
CA MET A 115 -17.71 -9.23 -14.90
C MET A 115 -16.93 -8.00 -15.38
N TYR A 116 -16.29 -7.29 -14.45
CA TYR A 116 -15.69 -5.98 -14.73
C TYR A 116 -14.44 -6.09 -15.61
N HIS A 117 -13.63 -7.16 -15.46
CA HIS A 117 -12.43 -7.35 -16.29
C HIS A 117 -12.81 -7.74 -17.72
N SER A 118 -13.80 -8.62 -17.88
CA SER A 118 -14.36 -8.95 -19.19
C SER A 118 -15.01 -7.73 -19.87
N ALA A 119 -15.78 -6.94 -19.11
CA ALA A 119 -16.38 -5.71 -19.64
C ALA A 119 -15.30 -4.72 -20.10
N LEU A 120 -14.26 -4.53 -19.29
CA LEU A 120 -13.12 -3.68 -19.62
C LEU A 120 -12.45 -4.13 -20.91
N ALA A 121 -12.16 -5.42 -21.07
CA ALA A 121 -11.59 -5.98 -22.29
C ALA A 121 -12.42 -5.65 -23.55
N ILE A 122 -13.75 -5.73 -23.46
CA ILE A 122 -14.63 -5.37 -24.57
C ILE A 122 -14.57 -3.86 -24.86
N PHE A 123 -14.61 -3.00 -23.86
CA PHE A 123 -14.49 -1.55 -24.07
C PHE A 123 -13.12 -1.16 -24.62
N LYS A 124 -12.04 -1.83 -24.20
CA LYS A 124 -10.68 -1.61 -24.76
C LYS A 124 -10.66 -1.81 -26.28
N ARG A 125 -11.33 -2.82 -26.82
CA ARG A 125 -11.40 -3.07 -28.28
C ARG A 125 -12.09 -1.94 -29.04
N ILE A 126 -13.15 -1.38 -28.47
CA ILE A 126 -13.85 -0.23 -29.06
C ILE A 126 -12.92 0.98 -29.06
N LEU A 127 -12.24 1.22 -27.95
CA LEU A 127 -11.30 2.33 -27.79
C LEU A 127 -10.08 2.21 -28.71
N GLU A 128 -9.60 1.00 -29.01
CA GLU A 128 -8.50 0.75 -29.94
C GLU A 128 -8.84 1.11 -31.40
N ARG A 129 -10.12 1.18 -31.77
CA ARG A 129 -10.55 1.66 -33.08
C ARG A 129 -10.50 3.19 -33.22
N GLY A 130 -10.36 3.91 -32.11
CA GLY A 130 -10.19 5.37 -32.08
C GLY A 130 -11.49 6.18 -32.18
N GLU A 131 -11.35 7.50 -32.20
CA GLU A 131 -12.45 8.48 -32.11
C GLU A 131 -13.48 8.42 -33.25
N SER A 132 -13.18 7.71 -34.34
CA SER A 132 -14.12 7.49 -35.44
C SER A 132 -15.21 6.46 -35.12
N ASP A 133 -15.02 5.61 -34.10
CA ASP A 133 -16.06 4.69 -33.64
C ASP A 133 -17.15 5.45 -32.87
N ARG A 134 -18.41 5.23 -33.24
CA ARG A 134 -19.58 5.86 -32.62
C ARG A 134 -19.63 5.70 -31.10
N PHE A 135 -19.10 4.59 -30.56
CA PHE A 135 -19.13 4.28 -29.15
C PHE A 135 -17.84 4.65 -28.41
N PHE A 136 -16.87 5.29 -29.07
CA PHE A 136 -15.59 5.65 -28.48
C PHE A 136 -15.75 6.52 -27.23
N ALA A 137 -16.43 7.66 -27.34
CA ALA A 137 -16.60 8.61 -26.23
C ALA A 137 -17.34 7.97 -25.04
N THR A 138 -18.41 7.21 -25.30
CA THR A 138 -19.15 6.54 -24.22
C THR A 138 -18.38 5.37 -23.63
N SER A 139 -17.51 4.70 -24.39
CA SER A 139 -16.64 3.63 -23.87
C SER A 139 -15.53 4.18 -22.99
N LEU A 140 -15.07 5.42 -23.20
CA LEU A 140 -14.17 6.10 -22.28
C LEU A 140 -14.83 6.30 -20.91
N GLU A 141 -16.12 6.65 -20.87
CA GLU A 141 -16.84 6.81 -19.61
C GLU A 141 -16.91 5.50 -18.80
N TRP A 142 -17.04 4.36 -19.49
CA TRP A 142 -17.04 3.04 -18.85
C TRP A 142 -15.74 2.70 -18.11
N LEU A 143 -14.62 3.32 -18.46
CA LEU A 143 -13.37 3.14 -17.71
C LEU A 143 -13.50 3.62 -16.25
N PHE A 144 -14.22 4.72 -16.00
CA PHE A 144 -14.46 5.24 -14.65
C PHE A 144 -15.41 4.34 -13.85
N PHE A 145 -16.51 3.91 -14.47
CA PHE A 145 -17.44 2.98 -13.84
C PHE A 145 -16.80 1.64 -13.47
N ILE A 146 -15.84 1.17 -14.26
CA ILE A 146 -15.04 -0.01 -13.95
C ILE A 146 -14.04 0.30 -12.84
N ALA A 147 -13.34 1.45 -12.90
CA ALA A 147 -12.39 1.88 -11.88
C ALA A 147 -12.99 1.89 -10.46
N HIS A 148 -14.24 2.35 -10.32
CA HIS A 148 -14.96 2.40 -9.04
C HIS A 148 -15.41 1.02 -8.53
N LYS A 149 -15.49 0.01 -9.41
CA LYS A 149 -15.93 -1.35 -9.06
C LYS A 149 -14.77 -2.33 -8.89
N THR A 150 -13.61 -2.06 -9.48
CA THR A 150 -12.40 -2.86 -9.29
C THR A 150 -11.71 -2.48 -7.99
N THR A 151 -11.21 -3.47 -7.26
CA THR A 151 -10.42 -3.25 -6.02
C THR A 151 -9.16 -2.45 -6.31
N ASN A 152 -8.58 -2.62 -7.49
CA ASN A 152 -7.36 -1.92 -7.89
C ASN A 152 -7.55 -1.12 -9.19
N GLN A 153 -7.68 0.21 -9.04
CA GLN A 153 -7.81 1.15 -10.16
C GLN A 153 -6.63 1.13 -11.15
N THR A 154 -5.48 0.54 -10.82
CA THR A 154 -4.35 0.43 -11.78
C THR A 154 -4.72 -0.33 -13.05
N VAL A 155 -5.75 -1.17 -13.00
CA VAL A 155 -6.25 -1.97 -14.14
C VAL A 155 -6.76 -1.10 -15.30
N VAL A 156 -7.18 0.14 -15.03
CA VAL A 156 -7.67 1.09 -16.05
C VAL A 156 -6.69 2.24 -16.34
N LEU A 157 -5.61 2.38 -15.56
CA LEU A 157 -4.71 3.54 -15.67
C LEU A 157 -3.95 3.58 -17.00
N ASP A 158 -3.55 2.42 -17.51
CA ASP A 158 -2.84 2.33 -18.79
C ASP A 158 -3.74 2.76 -19.95
N GLU A 159 -5.04 2.44 -19.89
CA GLU A 159 -6.05 2.89 -20.85
C GLU A 159 -6.27 4.39 -20.75
N ILE A 160 -6.46 4.92 -19.54
CA ILE A 160 -6.65 6.36 -19.30
C ILE A 160 -5.45 7.14 -19.86
N ALA A 161 -4.23 6.66 -19.63
CA ALA A 161 -3.02 7.28 -20.15
C ALA A 161 -2.90 7.24 -21.68
N ARG A 162 -3.37 6.16 -22.32
CA ARG A 162 -3.38 6.04 -23.78
C ARG A 162 -4.23 7.12 -24.44
N PHE A 163 -5.29 7.57 -23.77
CA PHE A 163 -6.22 8.59 -24.26
C PHE A 163 -5.98 9.98 -23.65
N ALA A 164 -4.77 10.23 -23.13
CA ALA A 164 -4.33 11.50 -22.52
C ALA A 164 -4.74 12.78 -23.32
N GLY A 165 -4.75 12.69 -24.65
CA GLY A 165 -4.98 13.79 -25.57
C GLY A 165 -6.43 13.96 -26.08
N VAL A 166 -7.36 13.11 -25.65
CA VAL A 166 -8.75 13.16 -26.13
C VAL A 166 -9.60 14.04 -25.22
N ALA A 167 -10.63 14.69 -25.77
CA ALA A 167 -11.59 15.47 -24.99
C ALA A 167 -12.50 14.54 -24.17
N PHE A 168 -12.45 14.68 -22.84
CA PHE A 168 -13.36 13.99 -21.92
C PHE A 168 -14.58 14.86 -21.57
N PRO A 169 -15.74 14.26 -21.27
CA PRO A 169 -16.91 15.00 -20.79
C PRO A 169 -16.58 15.82 -19.54
N GLU A 170 -17.11 17.04 -19.44
CA GLU A 170 -16.81 17.99 -18.34
C GLU A 170 -17.07 17.38 -16.96
N ARG A 171 -18.12 16.56 -16.84
CA ARG A 171 -18.49 15.86 -15.59
C ARG A 171 -17.38 14.97 -15.02
N TYR A 172 -16.59 14.31 -15.87
CA TYR A 172 -15.52 13.39 -15.46
C TYR A 172 -14.12 14.03 -15.55
N GLN A 173 -14.05 15.32 -15.87
CA GLN A 173 -12.78 15.97 -16.19
C GLN A 173 -11.80 15.95 -15.00
N ASP A 174 -12.29 16.18 -13.78
CA ASP A 174 -11.45 16.18 -12.58
C ASP A 174 -11.03 14.77 -12.16
N GLU A 175 -11.93 13.80 -12.27
CA GLU A 175 -11.61 12.39 -12.04
C GLU A 175 -10.55 11.91 -13.02
N TYR A 176 -10.73 12.21 -14.30
CA TYR A 176 -9.79 11.91 -15.36
C TYR A 176 -8.41 12.53 -15.09
N ARG A 177 -8.35 13.82 -14.75
CA ARG A 177 -7.11 14.49 -14.37
C ARG A 177 -6.44 13.81 -13.19
N TYR A 178 -7.23 13.41 -12.19
CA TYR A 178 -6.74 12.73 -11.01
C TYR A 178 -6.15 11.34 -11.36
N LEU A 179 -6.86 10.52 -12.13
CA LEU A 179 -6.40 9.20 -12.54
C LEU A 179 -5.19 9.29 -13.48
N LEU A 180 -5.16 10.25 -14.41
CA LEU A 180 -3.99 10.49 -15.25
C LEU A 180 -2.80 11.00 -14.43
N ALA A 181 -3.03 11.80 -13.39
CA ALA A 181 -1.98 12.19 -12.45
C ALA A 181 -1.45 10.98 -11.69
N LYS A 182 -2.34 10.10 -11.22
CA LYS A 182 -1.99 8.84 -10.54
C LYS A 182 -1.14 7.94 -11.43
N TYR A 183 -1.50 7.79 -12.71
CA TYR A 183 -0.69 7.07 -13.69
C TYR A 183 0.73 7.65 -13.80
N ASN A 184 0.84 8.97 -13.99
CA ASN A 184 2.13 9.64 -14.12
C ASN A 184 2.98 9.53 -12.85
N PHE A 185 2.35 9.55 -11.68
CA PHE A 185 3.04 9.30 -10.41
C PHE A 185 3.58 7.87 -10.30
N VAL A 186 2.74 6.85 -10.58
CA VAL A 186 3.14 5.44 -10.56
C VAL A 186 4.27 5.18 -11.55
N ARG A 187 4.17 5.75 -12.75
CA ARG A 187 5.24 5.71 -13.76
C ARG A 187 6.52 6.37 -13.25
N GLY A 188 6.42 7.56 -12.65
CA GLY A 188 7.55 8.27 -12.05
C GLY A 188 8.26 7.42 -10.99
N ARG A 189 7.51 6.81 -10.08
CA ARG A 189 8.04 5.89 -9.06
C ARG A 189 8.75 4.69 -9.68
N ALA A 190 8.11 4.01 -10.64
CA ALA A 190 8.71 2.86 -11.31
C ALA A 190 10.03 3.21 -12.02
N LEU A 191 10.14 4.41 -12.59
CA LEU A 191 11.38 4.91 -13.21
C LEU A 191 12.45 5.23 -12.15
N MET A 192 12.08 5.75 -10.99
CA MET A 192 13.01 5.94 -9.85
C MET A 192 13.54 4.60 -9.35
N ASP A 193 12.67 3.60 -9.19
CA ASP A 193 13.05 2.26 -8.75
C ASP A 193 14.00 1.61 -9.78
N ALA A 194 13.71 1.74 -11.07
CA ALA A 194 14.58 1.26 -12.14
C ALA A 194 15.95 1.96 -12.13
N HIS A 195 15.99 3.27 -11.88
CA HIS A 195 17.23 4.04 -11.75
C HIS A 195 18.08 3.55 -10.57
N ALA A 196 17.45 3.28 -9.42
CA ALA A 196 18.11 2.74 -8.23
C ALA A 196 18.70 1.34 -8.49
N VAL A 197 17.95 0.47 -9.18
CA VAL A 197 18.42 -0.89 -9.55
C VAL A 197 19.64 -0.84 -10.48
N GLN A 198 19.73 0.15 -11.37
CA GLN A 198 20.90 0.36 -12.24
C GLN A 198 22.06 1.11 -11.55
N GLY A 199 22.04 1.24 -10.22
CA GLY A 199 23.09 1.91 -9.46
C GLY A 199 23.18 3.42 -9.71
N GLY A 200 22.10 4.05 -10.17
CA GLY A 200 22.04 5.49 -10.42
C GLY A 200 22.85 5.97 -11.63
N THR A 201 23.31 5.05 -12.49
CA THR A 201 24.24 5.37 -13.59
C THR A 201 23.58 6.06 -14.79
N THR A 202 22.27 5.85 -14.98
CA THR A 202 21.54 6.34 -16.16
C THR A 202 20.71 7.57 -15.82
N THR A 203 21.11 8.75 -16.30
CA THR A 203 20.34 10.01 -16.11
C THR A 203 18.98 9.97 -16.80
N ALA A 204 18.83 9.21 -17.89
CA ALA A 204 17.58 9.12 -18.64
C ALA A 204 16.39 8.63 -17.80
N TYR A 205 16.59 7.68 -16.88
CA TYR A 205 15.52 7.22 -15.98
C TYR A 205 15.16 8.28 -14.95
N ALA A 206 16.16 8.98 -14.39
CA ALA A 206 15.93 10.06 -13.44
C ALA A 206 15.20 11.25 -14.10
N ASP A 207 15.61 11.63 -15.31
CA ASP A 207 14.97 12.70 -16.08
C ASP A 207 13.52 12.34 -16.45
N ALA A 208 13.29 11.11 -16.90
CA ALA A 208 11.94 10.63 -17.22
C ALA A 208 11.04 10.51 -15.97
N ALA A 209 11.62 10.12 -14.82
CA ALA A 209 10.92 10.10 -13.54
C ALA A 209 10.49 11.51 -13.15
N GLN A 210 11.41 12.47 -13.21
CA GLN A 210 11.14 13.88 -12.92
C GLN A 210 10.04 14.44 -13.82
N GLN A 211 10.10 14.18 -15.13
CA GLN A 211 9.08 14.61 -16.09
C GLN A 211 7.70 14.03 -15.75
N SER A 212 7.63 12.73 -15.43
CA SER A 212 6.37 12.08 -15.07
C SER A 212 5.80 12.66 -13.78
N LEU A 213 6.63 12.91 -12.76
CA LEU A 213 6.19 13.49 -11.49
C LEU A 213 5.73 14.95 -11.63
N GLU A 214 6.39 15.75 -12.48
CA GLU A 214 5.96 17.12 -12.77
C GLU A 214 4.66 17.15 -13.58
N GLU A 215 4.44 16.21 -14.52
CA GLU A 215 3.15 16.12 -15.22
C GLU A 215 2.02 15.72 -14.27
N ALA A 216 2.26 14.79 -13.33
CA ALA A 216 1.29 14.46 -12.28
C ALA A 216 0.89 15.72 -11.48
N ARG A 217 1.84 16.58 -11.12
CA ARG A 217 1.58 17.83 -10.43
C ARG A 217 0.82 18.84 -11.28
N ARG A 218 1.16 18.95 -12.58
CA ARG A 218 0.43 19.81 -13.53
C ARG A 218 -1.03 19.41 -13.63
N LEU A 219 -1.31 18.11 -13.68
CA LEU A 219 -2.66 17.55 -13.73
C LEU A 219 -3.44 17.82 -12.45
N VAL A 220 -2.82 17.61 -11.28
CA VAL A 220 -3.42 17.92 -9.97
C VAL A 220 -3.77 19.41 -9.84
N ALA A 221 -2.91 20.30 -10.31
CA ALA A 221 -3.14 21.75 -10.22
C ALA A 221 -4.37 22.22 -11.00
N MET A 222 -4.87 21.42 -11.95
CA MET A 222 -6.09 21.71 -12.71
C MET A 222 -7.37 21.23 -12.02
N ILE A 223 -7.26 20.50 -10.89
CA ILE A 223 -8.42 20.03 -10.12
C ILE A 223 -8.81 21.11 -9.11
N GLY A 224 -10.05 21.60 -9.21
CA GLY A 224 -10.55 22.67 -8.36
C GLY A 224 -10.77 22.24 -6.90
N ALA A 225 -10.70 23.17 -5.95
CA ALA A 225 -10.89 22.90 -4.51
C ALA A 225 -12.28 22.35 -4.14
N GLY A 226 -13.30 22.62 -4.96
CA GLY A 226 -14.65 22.07 -4.79
C GLY A 226 -14.83 20.66 -5.34
N SER A 227 -13.81 20.09 -5.98
CA SER A 227 -13.87 18.75 -6.56
C SER A 227 -13.79 17.67 -5.49
N PRO A 228 -14.57 16.56 -5.59
CA PRO A 228 -14.43 15.43 -4.68
C PRO A 228 -13.04 14.79 -4.72
N PHE A 229 -12.31 14.95 -5.83
CA PHE A 229 -10.97 14.42 -6.00
C PHE A 229 -9.87 15.33 -5.42
N TYR A 230 -10.21 16.55 -4.98
CA TYR A 230 -9.22 17.53 -4.53
C TYR A 230 -8.31 17.02 -3.39
N PRO A 231 -8.81 16.41 -2.29
CA PRO A 231 -7.93 15.93 -1.24
C PRO A 231 -7.01 14.80 -1.72
N LYS A 232 -7.52 13.86 -2.53
CA LYS A 232 -6.74 12.75 -3.10
C LYS A 232 -5.65 13.29 -4.04
N ALA A 233 -5.99 14.30 -4.84
CA ALA A 233 -5.07 15.00 -5.73
C ALA A 233 -3.97 15.73 -4.94
N LYS A 234 -4.32 16.46 -3.86
CA LYS A 234 -3.34 17.11 -2.99
C LYS A 234 -2.43 16.14 -2.26
N TYR A 235 -2.92 14.97 -1.88
CA TYR A 235 -2.07 13.92 -1.33
C TYR A 235 -1.04 13.44 -2.35
N LEU A 236 -1.48 13.19 -3.59
CA LEU A 236 -0.59 12.81 -4.70
C LEU A 236 0.44 13.90 -5.03
N GLU A 237 0.03 15.17 -5.05
CA GLU A 237 0.94 16.32 -5.22
C GLU A 237 1.99 16.36 -4.11
N GLY A 238 1.60 16.11 -2.86
CA GLY A 238 2.53 16.06 -1.72
C GLY A 238 3.60 14.97 -1.89
N LEU A 239 3.20 13.78 -2.33
CA LEU A 239 4.13 12.69 -2.63
C LEU A 239 5.08 13.05 -3.79
N ALA A 240 4.54 13.61 -4.88
CA ALA A 240 5.35 14.02 -6.02
C ALA A 240 6.33 15.16 -5.67
N LEU A 241 5.90 16.14 -4.87
CA LEU A 241 6.76 17.22 -4.37
C LEU A 241 7.89 16.68 -3.51
N TYR A 242 7.60 15.73 -2.63
CA TYR A 242 8.65 15.12 -1.82
C TYR A 242 9.63 14.30 -2.68
N ALA A 243 9.13 13.46 -3.58
CA ALA A 243 9.96 12.65 -4.48
C ALA A 243 10.89 13.50 -5.37
N THR A 244 10.46 14.73 -5.70
CA THR A 244 11.24 15.70 -6.49
C THR A 244 12.08 16.66 -5.63
N GLY A 245 12.28 16.35 -4.35
CA GLY A 245 13.19 17.09 -3.45
C GLY A 245 12.63 18.42 -2.92
N LYS A 246 11.30 18.58 -2.85
CA LYS A 246 10.61 19.81 -2.40
C LYS A 246 9.80 19.58 -1.12
N PRO A 247 10.42 19.17 0.02
CA PRO A 247 9.70 18.75 1.22
C PRO A 247 8.87 19.88 1.87
N ALA A 248 9.31 21.13 1.81
CA ALA A 248 8.55 22.27 2.36
C ALA A 248 7.21 22.47 1.65
N LEU A 249 7.17 22.30 0.32
CA LEU A 249 5.94 22.37 -0.45
C LEU A 249 5.08 21.13 -0.23
N ALA A 250 5.70 19.95 -0.08
CA ALA A 250 4.98 18.72 0.25
C ALA A 250 4.22 18.84 1.59
N VAL A 251 4.83 19.46 2.61
CA VAL A 251 4.17 19.75 3.90
C VAL A 251 2.90 20.58 3.71
N GLU A 252 2.94 21.63 2.89
CA GLU A 252 1.74 22.44 2.63
C GLU A 252 0.67 21.64 1.89
N SER A 253 1.06 20.82 0.91
CA SER A 253 0.13 19.93 0.21
C SER A 253 -0.56 18.94 1.16
N PHE A 254 0.18 18.29 2.06
CA PHE A 254 -0.41 17.38 3.05
C PHE A 254 -1.28 18.11 4.09
N LYS A 255 -0.91 19.34 4.49
CA LYS A 255 -1.79 20.17 5.33
C LYS A 255 -3.10 20.51 4.61
N ASP A 256 -3.09 20.73 3.30
CA ASP A 256 -4.31 20.95 2.52
C ASP A 256 -5.21 19.71 2.53
N VAL A 257 -4.64 18.50 2.44
CA VAL A 257 -5.40 17.24 2.64
C VAL A 257 -6.06 17.24 4.02
N VAL A 258 -5.31 17.55 5.07
CA VAL A 258 -5.83 17.61 6.45
C VAL A 258 -6.88 18.73 6.63
N ARG A 259 -6.81 19.83 5.88
CA ARG A 259 -7.86 20.86 5.94
C ARG A 259 -9.12 20.42 5.21
N ALA A 260 -8.97 19.80 4.04
CA ALA A 260 -10.05 19.39 3.16
C ALA A 260 -10.78 18.11 3.63
N THR A 261 -10.21 17.39 4.60
CA THR A 261 -10.79 16.18 5.20
C THR A 261 -11.16 16.34 6.68
N ASN A 262 -11.37 17.58 7.14
CA ASN A 262 -11.56 17.85 8.57
C ASN A 262 -12.99 17.53 9.04
N PRO A 263 -13.21 16.48 9.86
CA PRO A 263 -14.56 16.04 10.22
C PRO A 263 -15.37 17.07 11.03
N ARG A 264 -14.73 18.14 11.52
CA ARG A 264 -15.40 19.24 12.24
C ARG A 264 -15.99 20.31 11.33
N ARG A 265 -15.80 20.19 10.01
CA ARG A 265 -16.25 21.16 9.02
C ARG A 265 -17.30 20.54 8.10
N GLU A 266 -18.44 21.21 7.97
CA GLU A 266 -19.55 20.75 7.13
C GLU A 266 -19.23 20.79 5.63
N ASP A 267 -18.28 21.65 5.21
CA ASP A 267 -17.85 21.85 3.81
C ASP A 267 -16.68 20.96 3.38
N THR A 268 -16.41 19.87 4.11
CA THR A 268 -15.25 18.99 3.86
C THR A 268 -15.65 17.56 3.55
N ILE A 269 -14.74 16.85 2.89
CA ILE A 269 -14.94 15.46 2.49
C ILE A 269 -14.54 14.56 3.65
N PHE A 270 -15.45 13.70 4.10
CA PHE A 270 -15.14 12.76 5.17
C PHE A 270 -14.33 11.58 4.63
N ASP A 271 -13.00 11.68 4.73
CA ASP A 271 -12.07 10.59 4.39
C ASP A 271 -11.03 10.42 5.51
N PRO A 272 -11.35 9.65 6.56
CA PRO A 272 -10.45 9.47 7.71
C PRO A 272 -9.17 8.73 7.34
N LYS A 273 -9.22 7.80 6.37
CA LYS A 273 -8.04 7.05 5.92
C LYS A 273 -7.03 7.96 5.23
N LEU A 274 -7.49 8.77 4.27
CA LEU A 274 -6.64 9.74 3.59
C LEU A 274 -6.07 10.79 4.55
N ARG A 275 -6.88 11.22 5.51
CA ARG A 275 -6.44 12.15 6.56
C ARG A 275 -5.29 11.57 7.38
N GLU A 276 -5.40 10.32 7.80
CA GLU A 276 -4.34 9.64 8.55
C GLU A 276 -3.08 9.43 7.72
N LEU A 277 -3.22 9.05 6.45
CA LEU A 277 -2.08 8.99 5.53
C LEU A 277 -1.36 10.34 5.45
N ALA A 278 -2.08 11.45 5.33
CA ALA A 278 -1.48 12.79 5.34
C ALA A 278 -0.76 13.11 6.67
N PHE A 279 -1.33 12.72 7.82
CA PHE A 279 -0.65 12.86 9.11
C PHE A 279 0.62 12.02 9.21
N MET A 280 0.63 10.79 8.70
CA MET A 280 1.83 9.96 8.63
C MET A 280 2.93 10.65 7.81
N GLN A 281 2.61 11.18 6.62
CA GLN A 281 3.61 11.86 5.79
C GLN A 281 4.13 13.15 6.43
N LEU A 282 3.26 13.94 7.09
CA LEU A 282 3.70 15.10 7.86
C LEU A 282 4.66 14.69 8.99
N GLY A 283 4.32 13.64 9.74
CA GLY A 283 5.16 13.08 10.79
C GLY A 283 6.56 12.70 10.28
N ARG A 284 6.62 11.99 9.14
CA ARG A 284 7.87 11.55 8.50
C ARG A 284 8.74 12.70 8.03
N ILE A 285 8.16 13.70 7.35
CA ILE A 285 8.93 14.89 6.91
C ILE A 285 9.50 15.63 8.12
N HIS A 286 8.69 15.86 9.15
CA HIS A 286 9.18 16.51 10.37
C HIS A 286 10.25 15.68 11.08
N TYR A 287 10.11 14.35 11.10
CA TYR A 287 11.15 13.47 11.62
C TYR A 287 12.44 13.59 10.80
N GLU A 288 12.40 13.54 9.48
CA GLU A 288 13.58 13.69 8.61
C GLU A 288 14.34 14.99 8.89
N HIS A 289 13.62 16.09 9.07
CA HIS A 289 14.19 17.41 9.39
C HIS A 289 14.54 17.62 10.88
N ARG A 290 14.63 16.55 11.68
CA ARG A 290 14.94 16.56 13.13
C ARG A 290 13.95 17.37 13.99
N GLN A 291 12.76 17.63 13.47
CA GLN A 291 11.66 18.33 14.15
C GLN A 291 10.79 17.34 14.94
N ASN A 292 11.42 16.56 15.84
CA ASN A 292 10.81 15.41 16.52
C ASN A 292 9.52 15.71 17.30
N ARG A 293 9.42 16.90 17.91
CA ARG A 293 8.19 17.31 18.62
C ARG A 293 7.00 17.43 17.67
N TYR A 294 7.22 18.00 16.48
CA TYR A 294 6.19 18.09 15.45
C TYR A 294 5.88 16.71 14.87
N ALA A 295 6.89 15.86 14.68
CA ALA A 295 6.68 14.49 14.23
C ALA A 295 5.72 13.73 15.18
N ASN A 296 6.01 13.74 16.49
CA ASN A 296 5.15 13.12 17.51
C ASN A 296 3.76 13.76 17.60
N PHE A 297 3.64 15.07 17.39
CA PHE A 297 2.34 15.72 17.31
C PHE A 297 1.47 15.18 16.17
N TYR A 298 2.06 14.84 15.02
CA TYR A 298 1.29 14.29 13.89
C TYR A 298 1.03 12.79 14.07
N TYR A 299 2.00 12.01 14.56
CA TYR A 299 1.77 10.60 14.86
C TYR A 299 0.67 10.39 15.91
N SER A 300 0.54 11.29 16.90
CA SER A 300 -0.54 11.22 17.88
C SER A 300 -1.93 11.56 17.34
N ARG A 301 -2.05 11.95 16.07
CA ARG A 301 -3.35 12.16 15.39
C ARG A 301 -3.89 10.90 14.73
N ILE A 302 -3.11 9.84 14.65
CA ILE A 302 -3.53 8.56 14.07
C ILE A 302 -4.46 7.86 15.07
N VAL A 303 -5.62 7.40 14.60
CA VAL A 303 -6.63 6.78 15.46
C VAL A 303 -6.18 5.38 15.83
N ARG A 304 -6.41 5.00 17.09
CA ARG A 304 -6.15 3.66 17.59
C ARG A 304 -6.89 2.61 16.76
N GLY A 305 -6.18 1.55 16.39
CA GLY A 305 -6.73 0.41 15.63
C GLY A 305 -6.85 0.66 14.12
N SER A 306 -6.45 1.83 13.61
CA SER A 306 -6.38 2.06 12.18
C SER A 306 -5.18 1.34 11.55
N ASP A 307 -5.20 1.21 10.21
CA ASP A 307 -4.12 0.57 9.44
C ASP A 307 -2.75 1.24 9.66
N GLN A 308 -2.74 2.54 10.00
CA GLN A 308 -1.51 3.32 10.22
C GLN A 308 -1.06 3.33 11.69
N TRP A 309 -1.88 2.84 12.61
CA TRP A 309 -1.67 3.05 14.04
C TRP A 309 -0.37 2.42 14.55
N LEU A 310 -0.11 1.14 14.26
CA LEU A 310 1.10 0.47 14.74
C LEU A 310 2.37 1.07 14.12
N ALA A 311 2.32 1.42 12.83
CA ALA A 311 3.41 2.13 12.17
C ALA A 311 3.66 3.50 12.84
N SER A 312 2.61 4.23 13.21
CA SER A 312 2.73 5.50 13.92
C SER A 312 3.38 5.34 15.31
N LEU A 313 3.06 4.27 16.05
CA LEU A 313 3.69 3.99 17.35
C LEU A 313 5.19 3.69 17.19
N PHE A 314 5.55 2.87 16.20
CA PHE A 314 6.93 2.56 15.88
C PHE A 314 7.73 3.82 15.47
N GLU A 315 7.21 4.61 14.54
CA GLU A 315 7.85 5.84 14.07
C GLU A 315 7.91 6.92 15.17
N SER A 316 6.89 6.97 16.04
CA SER A 316 6.87 7.83 17.22
C SER A 316 7.89 7.40 18.28
N ALA A 317 8.13 6.11 18.46
CA ALA A 317 9.15 5.61 19.39
C ALA A 317 10.55 6.13 19.03
N TRP A 318 10.89 6.15 17.74
CA TRP A 318 12.13 6.76 17.24
C TRP A 318 12.19 8.27 17.52
N ALA A 319 11.08 8.99 17.31
CA ALA A 319 11.03 10.42 17.56
C ALA A 319 11.19 10.75 19.06
N TYR A 320 10.55 9.99 19.95
CA TYR A 320 10.73 10.09 21.41
C TYR A 320 12.16 9.76 21.84
N PHE A 321 12.76 8.69 21.29
CA PHE A 321 14.15 8.35 21.55
C PHE A 321 15.11 9.49 21.19
N ARG A 322 14.90 10.18 20.06
CA ARG A 322 15.71 11.36 19.69
C ARG A 322 15.48 12.59 20.57
N LEU A 323 14.36 12.65 21.28
CA LEU A 323 14.10 13.65 22.30
C LEU A 323 14.68 13.27 23.67
N GLY A 324 15.16 12.04 23.83
CA GLY A 324 15.58 11.49 25.13
C GLY A 324 14.40 11.15 26.05
N GLU A 325 13.19 11.07 25.50
CA GLU A 325 11.97 10.61 26.18
C GLU A 325 11.90 9.08 26.08
N ASP A 326 12.90 8.42 26.69
CA ASP A 326 13.13 6.97 26.58
C ASP A 326 11.95 6.16 27.18
N GLU A 327 11.29 6.70 28.21
CA GLU A 327 10.10 6.16 28.88
C GLU A 327 8.93 5.95 27.91
N LYS A 328 8.60 6.98 27.12
CA LYS A 328 7.54 6.94 26.12
C LYS A 328 7.91 6.09 24.91
N ALA A 329 9.17 6.15 24.49
CA ALA A 329 9.66 5.30 23.41
C ALA A 329 9.47 3.81 23.76
N LEU A 330 9.88 3.39 24.97
CA LEU A 330 9.68 2.02 25.44
C LEU A 330 8.20 1.66 25.61
N GLY A 331 7.36 2.60 26.03
CA GLY A 331 5.91 2.43 26.09
C GLY A 331 5.27 2.06 24.75
N ASN A 332 5.63 2.80 23.69
CA ASN A 332 5.20 2.49 22.32
C ASN A 332 5.72 1.11 21.87
N LEU A 333 7.00 0.81 22.13
CA LEU A 333 7.60 -0.48 21.75
C LEU A 333 7.00 -1.67 22.53
N LEU A 334 6.60 -1.45 23.78
CA LEU A 334 5.89 -2.45 24.58
C LEU A 334 4.55 -2.80 23.92
N THR A 335 3.82 -1.80 23.43
CA THR A 335 2.58 -2.02 22.69
C THR A 335 2.80 -2.92 21.48
N LEU A 336 3.85 -2.65 20.67
CA LEU A 336 4.18 -3.47 19.48
C LEU A 336 4.57 -4.91 19.82
N ARG A 337 5.03 -5.18 21.05
CA ARG A 337 5.37 -6.53 21.53
C ARG A 337 4.16 -7.33 22.01
N SER A 338 3.00 -6.69 22.12
CA SER A 338 1.79 -7.34 22.61
C SER A 338 1.44 -8.61 21.81
N PRO A 339 0.97 -9.69 22.46
CA PRO A 339 0.48 -10.89 21.78
C PRO A 339 -0.62 -10.61 20.74
N PHE A 340 -1.36 -9.51 20.90
CA PHE A 340 -2.36 -9.06 19.92
C PHE A 340 -1.75 -8.72 18.54
N PHE A 341 -0.45 -8.45 18.48
CA PHE A 341 0.29 -8.06 17.27
C PHE A 341 1.39 -9.05 16.93
N LYS A 342 1.23 -10.34 17.30
CA LYS A 342 2.22 -11.39 17.02
C LYS A 342 2.56 -11.54 15.53
N ASP A 343 1.61 -11.23 14.66
CA ASP A 343 1.73 -11.35 13.20
C ASP A 343 2.27 -10.08 12.53
N GLU A 344 2.40 -9.00 13.28
CA GLU A 344 2.92 -7.73 12.80
C GLU A 344 4.45 -7.76 12.67
N TYR A 345 4.95 -7.11 11.62
CA TYR A 345 6.36 -7.19 11.23
C TYR A 345 7.11 -5.89 11.51
N TYR A 346 7.71 -5.79 12.69
CA TYR A 346 8.56 -4.66 13.12
C TYR A 346 9.90 -5.14 13.70
N PRO A 347 10.80 -5.76 12.90
CA PRO A 347 12.04 -6.36 13.39
C PRO A 347 12.97 -5.36 14.11
N GLU A 348 13.01 -4.11 13.64
CA GLU A 348 13.87 -3.07 14.22
C GLU A 348 13.39 -2.57 15.59
N ALA A 349 12.11 -2.77 15.95
CA ALA A 349 11.56 -2.37 17.25
C ALA A 349 12.35 -2.97 18.42
N MET A 350 12.74 -4.24 18.32
CA MET A 350 13.54 -4.94 19.34
C MET A 350 14.97 -4.38 19.44
N LEU A 351 15.54 -3.92 18.32
CA LEU A 351 16.86 -3.30 18.34
C LEU A 351 16.80 -1.89 18.92
N LEU A 352 15.74 -1.12 18.64
CA LEU A 352 15.53 0.17 19.29
C LEU A 352 15.37 0.00 20.81
N GLU A 353 14.60 -0.99 21.26
CA GLU A 353 14.50 -1.34 22.68
C GLU A 353 15.88 -1.67 23.29
N ALA A 354 16.68 -2.50 22.61
CA ALA A 354 18.03 -2.84 23.06
C ALA A 354 18.94 -1.60 23.18
N VAL A 355 18.87 -0.68 22.22
CA VAL A 355 19.64 0.56 22.23
C VAL A 355 19.20 1.47 23.37
N ILE A 356 17.90 1.64 23.58
CA ILE A 356 17.39 2.46 24.69
C ILE A 356 17.88 1.92 26.03
N TYR A 357 17.82 0.60 26.25
CA TYR A 357 18.36 0.00 27.47
C TYR A 357 19.88 0.16 27.57
N TYR A 358 20.61 -0.05 26.47
CA TYR A 358 22.06 0.12 26.44
C TYR A 358 22.48 1.55 26.82
N GLU A 359 21.87 2.58 26.23
CA GLU A 359 22.13 4.00 26.53
C GLU A 359 21.80 4.37 27.98
N ASN A 360 20.93 3.60 28.63
CA ASN A 360 20.57 3.74 30.03
C ASN A 360 21.37 2.81 30.96
N CYS A 361 22.45 2.20 30.47
CA CYS A 361 23.33 1.25 31.19
C CYS A 361 22.61 0.02 31.74
N ARG A 362 21.48 -0.35 31.13
CA ARG A 362 20.65 -1.52 31.47
C ARG A 362 21.06 -2.70 30.58
N TYR A 363 22.31 -3.14 30.75
CA TYR A 363 22.91 -4.16 29.89
C TYR A 363 22.18 -5.52 29.92
N PRO A 364 21.66 -6.02 31.05
CA PRO A 364 20.88 -7.26 31.06
C PRO A 364 19.59 -7.18 30.23
N GLU A 365 18.86 -6.07 30.30
CA GLU A 365 17.67 -5.81 29.49
C GLU A 365 18.01 -5.66 28.01
N ALA A 366 19.06 -4.89 27.70
CA ALA A 366 19.55 -4.74 26.33
C ALA A 366 19.93 -6.09 25.70
N ARG A 367 20.62 -6.95 26.47
CA ARG A 367 21.02 -8.29 26.04
C ARG A 367 19.82 -9.19 25.76
N ARG A 368 18.81 -9.18 26.63
CA ARG A 368 17.55 -9.92 26.41
C ARG A 368 16.85 -9.49 25.12
N ALA A 369 16.73 -8.18 24.89
CA ALA A 369 16.11 -7.66 23.67
C ALA A 369 16.84 -8.12 22.39
N VAL A 370 18.18 -8.08 22.38
CA VAL A 370 19.00 -8.59 21.27
C VAL A 370 18.85 -10.10 21.09
N GLU A 371 18.82 -10.87 22.15
CA GLU A 371 18.67 -12.33 22.10
C GLU A 371 17.30 -12.73 21.54
N SER A 372 16.23 -12.08 21.99
CA SER A 372 14.88 -12.27 21.44
C SER A 372 14.81 -11.93 19.94
N PHE A 373 15.49 -10.86 19.51
CA PHE A 373 15.59 -10.52 18.08
C PHE A 373 16.28 -11.64 17.29
N LEU A 374 17.46 -12.10 17.73
CA LEU A 374 18.24 -13.12 17.04
C LEU A 374 17.51 -14.48 16.98
N GLU A 375 16.79 -14.83 18.03
CA GLU A 375 15.95 -16.04 18.10
C GLU A 375 14.78 -15.95 17.11
N ARG A 376 14.09 -14.80 17.07
CA ARG A 376 12.91 -14.60 16.21
C ARG A 376 13.28 -14.45 14.74
N TYR A 377 14.24 -13.59 14.40
CA TYR A 377 14.52 -13.16 13.03
C TYR A 377 15.77 -13.82 12.40
N GLY A 378 16.66 -14.40 13.21
CA GLY A 378 17.82 -15.14 12.71
C GLY A 378 17.45 -16.34 11.81
N PRO A 379 16.53 -17.23 12.25
CA PRO A 379 16.04 -18.32 11.39
C PRO A 379 15.32 -17.83 10.13
N LEU A 380 14.56 -16.74 10.23
CA LEU A 380 13.84 -16.13 9.10
C LEU A 380 14.81 -15.63 8.03
N HIS A 381 15.83 -14.88 8.43
CA HIS A 381 16.90 -14.43 7.52
C HIS A 381 17.56 -15.61 6.80
N ARG A 382 17.96 -16.67 7.54
CA ARG A 382 18.57 -17.86 6.91
C ARG A 382 17.65 -18.56 5.91
N ALA A 383 16.36 -18.67 6.23
CA ALA A 383 15.39 -19.27 5.31
C ALA A 383 15.19 -18.41 4.05
N LEU A 384 15.11 -17.09 4.19
CA LEU A 384 15.03 -16.15 3.08
C LEU A 384 16.27 -16.22 2.19
N THR A 385 17.47 -16.18 2.76
CA THR A 385 18.71 -16.32 2.00
C THR A 385 18.75 -17.64 1.24
N LYS A 386 18.41 -18.76 1.89
CA LYS A 386 18.35 -20.08 1.24
C LYS A 386 17.32 -20.16 0.12
N LEU A 387 16.18 -19.47 0.26
CA LEU A 387 15.16 -19.39 -0.79
C LEU A 387 15.69 -18.61 -2.00
N LEU A 388 16.36 -17.49 -1.76
CA LEU A 388 16.93 -16.64 -2.82
C LEU A 388 18.13 -17.28 -3.51
N GLU A 389 18.97 -18.05 -2.80
CA GLU A 389 20.10 -18.80 -3.35
C GLU A 389 19.66 -19.90 -4.33
N ARG A 390 18.45 -20.43 -4.18
CA ARG A 390 17.91 -21.48 -5.07
C ARG A 390 17.57 -20.99 -6.47
N GLU A 391 17.47 -19.66 -6.67
CA GLU A 391 17.02 -18.99 -7.89
C GLU A 391 15.87 -19.73 -8.59
N LEU A 392 14.63 -19.42 -8.20
CA LEU A 392 13.46 -20.06 -8.83
C LEU A 392 13.44 -19.83 -10.36
N PRO A 393 12.96 -20.82 -11.14
CA PRO A 393 13.15 -20.87 -12.59
C PRO A 393 12.43 -19.77 -13.37
N SER A 394 11.44 -19.13 -12.77
CA SER A 394 10.72 -18.00 -13.38
C SER A 394 10.34 -16.97 -12.31
N PRO A 395 10.11 -15.69 -12.68
CA PRO A 395 9.54 -14.70 -11.78
C PRO A 395 8.23 -15.18 -11.15
N GLN A 396 7.34 -15.75 -11.97
CA GLN A 396 6.06 -16.28 -11.52
C GLN A 396 6.22 -17.35 -10.43
N ALA A 397 7.25 -18.20 -10.50
CA ALA A 397 7.48 -19.21 -9.47
C ALA A 397 7.68 -18.63 -8.06
N TYR A 398 8.15 -17.38 -7.93
CA TYR A 398 8.20 -16.69 -6.63
C TYR A 398 6.80 -16.36 -6.10
N TRP A 399 5.88 -15.96 -6.98
CA TRP A 399 4.49 -15.74 -6.62
C TRP A 399 3.80 -17.07 -6.30
N ASP A 400 3.92 -18.07 -7.17
CA ASP A 400 3.30 -19.38 -6.96
C ASP A 400 3.79 -20.05 -5.68
N ALA A 401 5.08 -19.87 -5.32
CA ALA A 401 5.63 -20.34 -4.06
C ALA A 401 5.06 -19.62 -2.82
N LEU A 402 4.49 -18.42 -2.96
CA LEU A 402 3.74 -17.75 -1.90
C LEU A 402 2.26 -18.10 -1.93
N ALA A 403 1.65 -18.13 -3.12
CA ALA A 403 0.22 -18.36 -3.31
C ALA A 403 -0.21 -19.82 -3.07
N GLY A 404 0.66 -20.78 -3.38
CA GLY A 404 0.43 -22.22 -3.12
C GLY A 404 0.65 -22.62 -1.65
N LEU A 405 1.05 -21.68 -0.80
CA LEU A 405 1.10 -21.87 0.65
C LEU A 405 -0.29 -21.51 1.21
N GLU A 406 -1.23 -22.47 1.15
CA GLU A 406 -2.45 -22.37 1.94
C GLU A 406 -2.09 -22.21 3.43
N GLU A 407 -3.04 -21.72 4.26
CA GLU A 407 -2.95 -21.51 5.71
C GLU A 407 -2.76 -22.83 6.52
N GLY A 408 -1.96 -23.77 6.02
CA GLY A 408 -1.56 -25.01 6.68
C GLY A 408 -0.34 -24.81 7.60
N GLU A 409 -0.48 -25.25 8.85
CA GLU A 409 0.47 -25.09 9.96
C GLU A 409 1.83 -25.81 9.81
N GLU A 410 2.06 -26.60 8.75
CA GLU A 410 3.23 -27.49 8.69
C GLU A 410 4.58 -26.76 8.51
N ASN A 411 4.59 -25.46 8.25
CA ASN A 411 5.82 -24.66 8.29
C ASN A 411 5.60 -23.20 8.72
N GLU A 412 5.53 -22.96 10.03
CA GLU A 412 5.43 -21.63 10.65
C GLU A 412 6.45 -20.61 10.08
N LEU A 413 7.65 -21.06 9.67
CA LEU A 413 8.65 -20.18 9.10
C LEU A 413 8.29 -19.70 7.69
N LEU A 414 7.69 -20.55 6.86
CA LEU A 414 7.19 -20.17 5.54
C LEU A 414 5.97 -19.26 5.66
N ALA A 415 5.05 -19.57 6.57
CA ALA A 415 3.88 -18.73 6.83
C ALA A 415 4.31 -17.30 7.25
N ARG A 416 5.35 -17.18 8.06
CA ARG A 416 5.96 -15.88 8.41
C ARG A 416 6.58 -15.15 7.21
N ILE A 417 7.17 -15.87 6.25
CA ILE A 417 7.69 -15.28 5.00
C ILE A 417 6.54 -14.73 4.15
N VAL A 418 5.44 -15.47 4.03
CA VAL A 418 4.24 -15.03 3.31
C VAL A 418 3.64 -13.78 3.95
N ARG A 419 3.41 -13.79 5.26
CA ARG A 419 2.88 -12.62 5.99
C ARG A 419 3.77 -11.39 5.84
N MET A 420 5.09 -11.58 5.92
CA MET A 420 6.06 -10.50 5.67
C MET A 420 6.00 -10.00 4.22
N ALA A 421 5.91 -10.89 3.22
CA ALA A 421 5.83 -10.48 1.83
C ALA A 421 4.54 -9.68 1.56
N LEU A 422 3.40 -10.15 2.06
CA LEU A 422 2.08 -9.51 1.92
C LEU A 422 1.91 -8.23 2.76
N SER A 423 2.85 -7.92 3.66
CA SER A 423 2.91 -6.59 4.30
C SER A 423 3.23 -5.47 3.30
N ASP A 424 3.76 -5.81 2.12
CA ASP A 424 3.98 -4.88 1.03
C ASP A 424 2.64 -4.56 0.33
N GLN A 425 2.27 -3.28 0.33
CA GLN A 425 0.97 -2.85 -0.19
C GLN A 425 0.86 -3.07 -1.71
N GLU A 426 1.95 -2.94 -2.48
CA GLU A 426 1.90 -3.19 -3.92
C GLU A 426 1.71 -4.67 -4.22
N LEU A 427 2.34 -5.55 -3.45
CA LEU A 427 2.11 -6.98 -3.57
C LEU A 427 0.68 -7.36 -3.17
N ARG A 428 0.13 -6.73 -2.12
CA ARG A 428 -1.28 -6.90 -1.74
C ARG A 428 -2.23 -6.51 -2.87
N HIS A 429 -2.00 -5.38 -3.52
CA HIS A 429 -2.80 -4.95 -4.69
C HIS A 429 -2.76 -5.93 -5.85
N LEU A 430 -1.58 -6.47 -6.16
CA LEU A 430 -1.44 -7.48 -7.20
C LEU A 430 -2.16 -8.77 -6.81
N SER A 431 -2.07 -9.18 -5.54
CA SER A 431 -2.82 -10.31 -4.97
C SER A 431 -4.33 -10.12 -5.13
N ASP A 432 -4.84 -8.97 -4.72
CA ASP A 432 -6.28 -8.65 -4.77
C ASP A 432 -6.77 -8.64 -6.23
N SER A 433 -5.99 -8.08 -7.16
CA SER A 433 -6.32 -8.06 -8.59
C SER A 433 -6.34 -9.47 -9.21
N ILE A 434 -5.41 -10.34 -8.80
CA ILE A 434 -5.39 -11.75 -9.22
C ILE A 434 -6.61 -12.48 -8.67
N ALA A 435 -6.96 -12.25 -7.40
CA ALA A 435 -8.14 -12.85 -6.77
C ALA A 435 -9.45 -12.39 -7.44
N GLU A 436 -9.56 -11.14 -7.88
CA GLU A 436 -10.70 -10.65 -8.65
C GLU A 436 -10.87 -11.39 -9.98
N LEU A 437 -9.78 -11.58 -10.74
CA LEU A 437 -9.81 -12.35 -11.99
C LEU A 437 -10.23 -13.80 -11.76
N GLU A 438 -9.71 -14.45 -10.70
CA GLU A 438 -10.07 -15.82 -10.35
C GLU A 438 -11.53 -15.93 -9.90
N ALA A 439 -12.02 -14.95 -9.15
CA ALA A 439 -13.42 -14.85 -8.76
C ALA A 439 -14.33 -14.69 -9.99
N GLU A 440 -13.92 -13.89 -10.98
CA GLU A 440 -14.67 -13.71 -12.22
C GLU A 440 -14.73 -15.01 -13.04
N VAL A 441 -13.61 -15.72 -13.20
CA VAL A 441 -13.56 -17.05 -13.84
C VAL A 441 -14.47 -18.05 -13.12
N LYS A 442 -14.39 -18.09 -11.78
CA LYS A 442 -15.28 -18.93 -10.95
C LYS A 442 -16.75 -18.56 -11.14
N SER A 443 -17.07 -17.27 -11.22
CA SER A 443 -18.43 -16.80 -11.47
C SER A 443 -18.98 -17.34 -12.79
N ILE A 444 -18.17 -17.39 -13.85
CA ILE A 444 -18.56 -17.93 -15.17
C ILE A 444 -18.88 -19.42 -15.07
N SER A 445 -18.08 -20.19 -14.32
CA SER A 445 -18.30 -21.63 -14.14
C SER A 445 -19.58 -21.99 -13.36
N GLN A 446 -20.08 -21.06 -12.55
CA GLN A 446 -21.28 -21.22 -11.72
C GLN A 446 -22.58 -20.79 -12.44
N ARG A 447 -22.48 -20.26 -13.66
CA ARG A 447 -23.64 -19.82 -14.45
C ARG A 447 -24.39 -20.98 -15.09
N ARG A 448 -25.56 -20.64 -15.66
CA ARG A 448 -26.42 -21.58 -16.40
C ARG A 448 -25.64 -22.27 -17.52
N GLU A 449 -25.98 -23.52 -17.80
CA GLU A 449 -25.24 -24.37 -18.76
C GLU A 449 -25.09 -23.71 -20.14
N ILE A 450 -26.14 -23.03 -20.60
CA ILE A 450 -26.16 -22.31 -21.89
C ILE A 450 -25.03 -21.26 -21.95
N PHE A 451 -24.84 -20.49 -20.88
CA PHE A 451 -23.76 -19.50 -20.81
C PHE A 451 -22.41 -20.17 -20.61
N ARG A 452 -22.30 -21.10 -19.64
CA ARG A 452 -21.06 -21.77 -19.25
C ARG A 452 -20.36 -22.48 -20.41
N PHE A 453 -21.11 -23.15 -21.28
CA PHE A 453 -20.56 -23.90 -22.42
C PHE A 453 -20.53 -23.10 -23.73
N SER A 454 -20.90 -21.81 -23.69
CA SER A 454 -20.94 -20.95 -24.87
C SER A 454 -19.55 -20.66 -25.46
N GLY A 455 -19.53 -20.19 -26.71
CA GLY A 455 -18.31 -19.61 -27.31
C GLY A 455 -17.81 -18.39 -26.54
N LEU A 456 -18.72 -17.53 -26.05
CA LEU A 456 -18.40 -16.35 -25.26
C LEU A 456 -17.67 -16.73 -23.97
N ALA A 457 -18.20 -17.67 -23.18
CA ALA A 457 -17.56 -18.08 -21.92
C ALA A 457 -16.15 -18.63 -22.14
N ARG A 458 -15.94 -19.44 -23.18
CA ARG A 458 -14.59 -19.93 -23.54
C ARG A 458 -13.65 -18.79 -23.91
N HIS A 459 -14.13 -17.82 -24.67
CA HIS A 459 -13.37 -16.62 -25.04
C HIS A 459 -12.99 -15.80 -23.79
N LEU A 460 -13.96 -15.48 -22.93
CA LEU A 460 -13.75 -14.70 -21.70
C LEU A 460 -12.77 -15.39 -20.74
N ILE A 461 -12.93 -16.70 -20.51
CA ILE A 461 -12.03 -17.47 -19.64
C ILE A 461 -10.59 -17.42 -20.18
N ALA A 462 -10.40 -17.57 -21.50
CA ALA A 462 -9.07 -17.54 -22.09
C ALA A 462 -8.39 -16.17 -21.88
N GLU A 463 -9.13 -15.08 -22.04
CA GLU A 463 -8.66 -13.71 -21.86
C GLU A 463 -8.37 -13.38 -20.38
N LEU A 464 -9.25 -13.78 -19.46
CA LEU A 464 -9.04 -13.62 -18.02
C LEU A 464 -7.81 -14.41 -17.55
N GLU A 465 -7.63 -15.64 -18.03
CA GLU A 465 -6.45 -16.46 -17.71
C GLU A 465 -5.15 -15.86 -18.27
N GLU A 466 -5.20 -15.20 -19.42
CA GLU A 466 -4.06 -14.45 -19.95
C GLU A 466 -3.69 -13.25 -19.07
N GLN A 467 -4.70 -12.45 -18.68
CA GLN A 467 -4.50 -11.34 -17.74
C GLN A 467 -3.95 -11.83 -16.40
N ARG A 468 -4.48 -12.93 -15.87
CA ARG A 468 -4.02 -13.55 -14.63
C ARG A 468 -2.56 -13.96 -14.71
N ARG A 469 -2.13 -14.62 -15.79
CA ARG A 469 -0.73 -14.99 -16.01
C ARG A 469 0.18 -13.75 -16.06
N ALA A 470 -0.23 -12.69 -16.76
CA ALA A 470 0.53 -11.45 -16.82
C ALA A 470 0.70 -10.79 -15.44
N LEU A 471 -0.38 -10.74 -14.64
CA LEU A 471 -0.31 -10.25 -13.26
C LEU A 471 0.51 -11.15 -12.35
N ALA A 472 0.43 -12.47 -12.48
CA ALA A 472 1.23 -13.41 -11.70
C ALA A 472 2.74 -13.27 -12.00
N VAL A 473 3.12 -13.02 -13.25
CA VAL A 473 4.51 -12.70 -13.61
C VAL A 473 4.96 -11.39 -12.95
N LYS A 474 4.12 -10.35 -13.00
CA LYS A 474 4.39 -9.06 -12.34
C LYS A 474 4.53 -9.26 -10.82
N ALA A 475 3.57 -9.90 -10.18
CA ALA A 475 3.60 -10.24 -8.75
C ALA A 475 4.88 -11.02 -8.40
N GLY A 476 5.28 -11.97 -9.24
CA GLY A 476 6.54 -12.70 -9.11
C GLY A 476 7.79 -11.82 -9.06
N HIS A 477 7.88 -10.81 -9.96
CA HIS A 477 8.96 -9.82 -9.91
C HIS A 477 8.92 -8.96 -8.64
N HIS A 478 7.73 -8.50 -8.21
CA HIS A 478 7.60 -7.71 -6.97
C HIS A 478 7.95 -8.54 -5.74
N THR A 479 7.46 -9.78 -5.65
CA THR A 479 7.81 -10.74 -4.60
C THR A 479 9.31 -10.94 -4.52
N LYS A 480 9.99 -11.26 -5.63
CA LYS A 480 11.44 -11.46 -5.64
C LYS A 480 12.17 -10.23 -5.08
N ARG A 481 11.84 -9.03 -5.57
CA ARG A 481 12.45 -7.78 -5.09
C ARG A 481 12.19 -7.53 -3.61
N LYS A 482 10.96 -7.76 -3.12
CA LYS A 482 10.60 -7.65 -1.70
C LYS A 482 11.43 -8.61 -0.85
N LEU A 483 11.49 -9.89 -1.24
CA LEU A 483 12.28 -10.90 -0.52
C LEU A 483 13.77 -10.55 -0.49
N GLU A 484 14.34 -10.08 -1.61
CA GLU A 484 15.74 -9.64 -1.67
C GLU A 484 16.01 -8.42 -0.79
N ARG A 485 15.11 -7.43 -0.79
CA ARG A 485 15.19 -6.23 0.07
C ARG A 485 15.17 -6.64 1.54
N GLU A 486 14.24 -7.49 1.92
CA GLU A 486 14.04 -7.94 3.30
C GLU A 486 15.18 -8.84 3.78
N ALA A 487 15.72 -9.70 2.91
CA ALA A 487 16.92 -10.48 3.22
C ALA A 487 18.11 -9.55 3.51
N ARG A 488 18.32 -8.50 2.70
CA ARG A 488 19.37 -7.50 2.94
C ARG A 488 19.14 -6.73 4.24
N GLU A 489 17.93 -6.26 4.49
CA GLU A 489 17.57 -5.49 5.70
C GLU A 489 17.71 -6.34 6.96
N LEU A 490 17.16 -7.55 6.99
CA LEU A 490 17.35 -8.47 8.11
C LEU A 490 18.82 -8.86 8.29
N GLY A 491 19.59 -8.99 7.21
CA GLY A 491 21.04 -9.20 7.27
C GLY A 491 21.75 -8.04 7.98
N GLN A 492 21.40 -6.80 7.64
CA GLN A 492 21.91 -5.60 8.32
C GLN A 492 21.48 -5.55 9.78
N LEU A 493 20.20 -5.81 10.08
CA LEU A 493 19.69 -5.83 11.45
C LEU A 493 20.37 -6.93 12.29
N ASN A 494 20.62 -8.11 11.73
CA ASN A 494 21.40 -9.18 12.37
C ASN A 494 22.83 -8.74 12.68
N TYR A 495 23.51 -8.08 11.74
CA TYR A 495 24.84 -7.53 11.99
C TYR A 495 24.81 -6.48 13.11
N ARG A 496 23.84 -5.56 13.10
CA ARG A 496 23.66 -4.54 14.15
C ARG A 496 23.40 -5.19 15.51
N ALA A 497 22.53 -6.20 15.56
CA ALA A 497 22.22 -6.95 16.78
C ALA A 497 23.48 -7.59 17.37
N LEU A 498 24.31 -8.23 16.54
CA LEU A 498 25.58 -8.83 16.96
C LEU A 498 26.58 -7.76 17.44
N ALA A 499 26.64 -6.61 16.78
CA ALA A 499 27.49 -5.49 17.22
C ALA A 499 27.05 -4.94 18.59
N ILE A 500 25.75 -4.74 18.80
CA ILE A 500 25.18 -4.33 20.09
C ILE A 500 25.51 -5.39 21.14
N LYS A 501 25.35 -6.69 20.83
CA LYS A 501 25.70 -7.78 21.76
C LYS A 501 27.16 -7.73 22.17
N ALA A 502 28.08 -7.54 21.22
CA ALA A 502 29.51 -7.46 21.50
C ALA A 502 29.86 -6.25 22.38
N GLU A 503 29.24 -5.09 22.10
CA GLU A 503 29.42 -3.88 22.90
C GLU A 503 28.88 -4.05 24.33
N ILE A 504 27.70 -4.65 24.51
CA ILE A 504 27.15 -5.03 25.82
C ILE A 504 28.16 -5.91 26.58
N SER A 505 28.65 -6.99 25.97
CA SER A 505 29.62 -7.88 26.62
C SER A 505 30.92 -7.18 27.00
N SER A 506 31.38 -6.23 26.18
CA SER A 506 32.54 -5.39 26.51
C SER A 506 32.28 -4.54 27.76
N ARG A 507 31.12 -3.88 27.84
CA ARG A 507 30.74 -3.07 29.01
C ARG A 507 30.54 -3.89 30.28
N GLU A 508 29.94 -5.06 30.17
CA GLU A 508 29.78 -5.98 31.30
C GLU A 508 31.15 -6.45 31.81
N LYS A 509 32.09 -6.74 30.91
CA LYS A 509 33.47 -7.07 31.28
C LYS A 509 34.16 -5.90 31.99
N GLU A 510 34.07 -4.68 31.45
CA GLU A 510 34.65 -3.48 32.08
C GLU A 510 34.09 -3.26 33.50
N ALA A 511 32.77 -3.43 33.67
CA ALA A 511 32.10 -3.31 34.97
C ALA A 511 32.56 -4.37 35.96
N LEU A 512 32.70 -5.62 35.52
CA LEU A 512 33.21 -6.72 36.34
C LEU A 512 34.67 -6.50 36.75
N GLN A 513 35.52 -6.05 35.83
CA GLN A 513 36.92 -5.72 36.14
C GLN A 513 37.02 -4.60 37.18
N ALA A 514 36.24 -3.53 37.02
CA ALA A 514 36.20 -2.43 37.98
C ALA A 514 35.69 -2.87 39.36
N SER A 515 34.77 -3.84 39.41
CA SER A 515 34.29 -4.45 40.65
C SER A 515 35.38 -5.28 41.34
N LEU A 516 36.13 -6.07 40.57
CA LEU A 516 37.26 -6.86 41.10
C LEU A 516 38.38 -5.97 41.63
N GLU A 517 38.72 -4.88 40.94
CA GLU A 517 39.76 -3.94 41.36
C GLU A 517 39.41 -3.19 42.66
N LYS A 518 38.13 -2.87 42.86
CA LYS A 518 37.65 -2.16 44.06
C LYS A 518 37.32 -3.07 45.24
N GLY A 519 37.25 -4.38 45.04
CA GLY A 519 36.84 -5.34 46.07
C GLY A 519 35.37 -5.21 46.51
N GLU A 520 34.56 -4.46 45.77
CA GLU A 520 33.13 -4.20 46.04
C GLU A 520 32.32 -4.34 44.75
N SER A 521 31.02 -4.68 44.88
CA SER A 521 30.09 -4.71 43.75
C SER A 521 29.92 -3.30 43.19
N VAL A 522 30.46 -3.04 41.99
CA VAL A 522 30.19 -1.78 41.26
C VAL A 522 28.81 -1.91 40.63
N THR A 523 27.79 -1.39 41.32
CA THR A 523 26.46 -1.23 40.74
C THR A 523 26.52 -0.16 39.65
N VAL A 524 26.46 -0.60 38.39
CA VAL A 524 26.48 0.31 37.22
C VAL A 524 25.21 1.15 37.17
N VAL A 525 24.08 0.58 37.61
CA VAL A 525 22.81 1.29 37.79
C VAL A 525 22.79 1.85 39.21
N ARG A 526 22.66 3.18 39.33
CA ARG A 526 22.59 3.85 40.65
C ARG A 526 21.41 3.31 41.46
N PRO A 527 21.57 3.07 42.78
CA PRO A 527 20.46 2.65 43.64
C PRO A 527 19.34 3.70 43.63
N TYR A 528 18.12 3.22 43.45
CA TYR A 528 16.96 4.00 43.04
C TYR A 528 16.12 4.51 44.22
N ARG A 529 15.54 5.71 44.08
CA ARG A 529 14.32 6.11 44.80
C ARG A 529 13.14 5.88 43.87
N TYR A 530 12.46 4.74 44.01
CA TYR A 530 11.22 4.51 43.29
C TYR A 530 10.09 5.37 43.80
N SER A 531 9.34 5.92 42.87
CA SER A 531 8.07 6.55 43.15
C SER A 531 7.02 5.91 42.25
N THR A 532 5.93 5.47 42.86
CA THR A 532 4.69 5.10 42.17
C THR A 532 3.82 6.33 41.92
N ALA A 533 4.30 7.54 42.27
CA ALA A 533 3.59 8.77 42.00
C ALA A 533 3.64 9.04 40.49
N VAL A 534 2.44 9.09 39.92
CA VAL A 534 2.16 9.43 38.54
C VAL A 534 1.18 10.63 38.56
N ASP A 535 1.01 11.30 37.43
CA ASP A 535 0.02 12.38 37.34
C ASP A 535 -1.43 11.84 37.36
N ASP A 536 -2.40 12.75 37.35
CA ASP A 536 -3.83 12.42 37.47
C ASP A 536 -4.38 11.61 36.28
N GLU A 537 -3.67 11.54 35.15
CA GLU A 537 -4.08 10.80 33.95
C GLU A 537 -3.51 9.39 33.90
N HIS A 538 -2.58 9.04 34.79
CA HIS A 538 -1.87 7.77 34.78
C HIS A 538 -2.08 6.97 36.07
N VAL A 539 -1.93 5.65 35.98
CA VAL A 539 -1.91 4.75 37.14
C VAL A 539 -0.66 3.91 37.07
N TYR A 540 0.10 3.86 38.17
CA TYR A 540 1.25 2.96 38.25
C TYR A 540 0.77 1.52 38.43
N TRP A 541 1.16 0.64 37.49
CA TRP A 541 0.87 -0.78 37.54
C TRP A 541 2.17 -1.60 37.36
N PRO A 542 2.51 -2.51 38.29
CA PRO A 542 3.65 -3.42 38.11
C PRO A 542 3.43 -4.35 36.93
N TYR A 543 4.32 -4.28 35.93
CA TYR A 543 4.20 -5.12 34.73
C TYR A 543 4.67 -6.55 35.01
N GLU A 544 3.73 -7.50 35.10
CA GLU A 544 3.99 -8.94 35.29
C GLU A 544 3.93 -9.76 33.99
N GLY A 545 3.83 -9.09 32.83
CA GLY A 545 3.71 -9.74 31.52
C GLY A 545 2.29 -9.74 30.93
N GLU A 546 1.33 -9.14 31.63
CA GLU A 546 -0.03 -8.97 31.15
C GLU A 546 -0.18 -7.76 30.21
N PHE A 547 -1.09 -7.87 29.25
CA PHE A 547 -1.43 -6.79 28.33
C PHE A 547 -2.93 -6.54 28.39
N TRP A 548 -3.31 -5.30 28.68
CA TRP A 548 -4.70 -4.87 28.67
C TRP A 548 -5.02 -4.24 27.31
N ARG A 549 -6.11 -4.72 26.71
CA ARG A 549 -6.47 -4.37 25.32
C ARG A 549 -6.78 -2.89 25.17
N ASP A 550 -7.32 -2.27 26.21
CA ASP A 550 -7.67 -0.86 26.38
C ASP A 550 -6.47 0.03 26.76
N GLU A 551 -5.35 -0.53 27.19
CA GLU A 551 -4.10 0.22 27.47
C GLU A 551 -3.03 0.14 26.36
N LEU A 552 -3.28 -0.63 25.30
CA LEU A 552 -2.41 -0.63 24.11
C LEU A 552 -2.27 0.79 23.53
N GLY A 553 -1.04 1.31 23.50
CA GLY A 553 -0.71 2.65 23.02
C GLY A 553 -0.68 3.76 24.09
N SER A 554 -1.10 3.48 25.33
CA SER A 554 -1.00 4.40 26.47
C SER A 554 0.11 4.03 27.46
N TYR A 555 0.71 2.84 27.34
CA TYR A 555 1.79 2.45 28.23
C TYR A 555 2.95 3.46 28.23
N GLU A 556 3.44 3.77 29.43
CA GLU A 556 4.70 4.49 29.63
C GLU A 556 5.61 3.68 30.55
N TYR A 557 6.89 3.59 30.19
CA TYR A 557 7.83 2.83 30.98
C TYR A 557 8.43 3.71 32.08
N THR A 558 8.35 3.29 33.35
CA THR A 558 9.09 4.00 34.41
C THR A 558 10.58 3.66 34.33
N LEU A 559 11.37 4.52 33.69
CA LEU A 559 12.80 4.30 33.50
C LEU A 559 13.64 4.99 34.58
N THR A 560 14.39 4.21 35.34
CA THR A 560 15.46 4.77 36.18
C THR A 560 16.64 5.14 35.28
N ARG A 561 16.93 6.43 35.10
CA ARG A 561 18.11 6.89 34.35
C ARG A 561 19.36 6.32 35.02
N GLY A 562 19.95 5.28 34.42
CA GLY A 562 21.08 4.58 35.02
C GLY A 562 22.34 5.45 35.06
N CYS A 563 22.77 5.91 33.89
CA CYS A 563 24.04 6.61 33.70
C CYS A 563 23.96 7.90 32.85
N LYS A 564 22.77 8.24 32.34
CA LYS A 564 22.52 9.45 31.53
C LYS A 564 22.21 10.62 32.48
N GLU A 565 23.11 11.60 32.62
CA GLU A 565 22.80 12.87 33.28
C GLU A 565 22.07 13.82 32.31
N LYS A 566 21.21 14.69 32.84
CA LYS A 566 20.23 15.51 32.10
C LYS A 566 20.84 16.39 31.01
#